data_AF-A0A2B9Q2R4-F1
#
_entry.id   AF-A0A2B9Q2R4-F1
#
_cell.length_a   1.000
_cell.length_b   1.000
_cell.length_c   1.000
_cell.angle_alpha   90.00
_cell.angle_beta   90.00
_cell.angle_gamma   90.00
#
_symmetry.space_group_name_H-M   'P 1'
#
loop_
_entity.id
_entity.type
_entity.pdbx_description
1 polymer ?
#
loop_
_entity_poly.entity_id
_entity_poly.type
_entity_poly.pdbx_seq_one_letter_code
_entity_poly.pdbx_strand_id
1 'polypeptide(L)'
;MNLNLERKYKREMSMKGDILVFQAEQGRKMYYLVIEDVPNGIYTLLNLEGNNIMSSIVSKNPNQILKVAKERFCKLEYIGTIPADEFELKRLY
;
A
#
# COMPACT_ATOMS: atom_id res chain seq x y z
N MET A 1 1.17 -36.22 -20.06
CA MET A 1 1.90 -35.47 -19.02
C MET A 1 1.05 -34.27 -18.63
N ASN A 2 0.43 -34.29 -17.45
CA ASN A 2 -0.32 -33.15 -16.93
C ASN A 2 0.68 -32.15 -16.33
N LEU A 3 0.85 -31.00 -16.98
CA LEU A 3 1.51 -29.85 -16.38
C LEU A 3 0.56 -29.27 -15.34
N ASN A 4 0.67 -29.74 -14.09
CA ASN A 4 0.18 -29.00 -12.94
C ASN A 4 0.97 -27.70 -12.86
N LEU A 5 0.44 -26.65 -13.49
CA LEU A 5 0.79 -25.26 -13.25
C LEU A 5 0.25 -24.87 -11.87
N GLU A 6 0.76 -25.51 -10.82
CA GLU A 6 0.81 -24.88 -9.51
C GLU A 6 1.83 -23.75 -9.61
N ARG A 7 1.44 -22.65 -10.26
CA ARG A 7 1.99 -21.33 -9.98
C ARG A 7 1.57 -20.99 -8.56
N LYS A 8 2.22 -21.65 -7.58
CA LYS A 8 2.55 -21.03 -6.31
C LYS A 8 3.37 -19.81 -6.68
N TYR A 9 2.68 -18.71 -6.98
CA TYR A 9 3.23 -17.39 -6.76
C TYR A 9 3.58 -17.36 -5.28
N LYS A 10 4.82 -17.75 -4.99
CA LYS A 10 5.54 -17.26 -3.86
C LYS A 10 5.61 -15.76 -4.14
N ARG A 11 4.54 -15.01 -3.77
CA ARG A 11 4.57 -13.55 -3.70
C ARG A 11 5.72 -13.30 -2.73
N GLU A 12 6.93 -13.11 -3.27
CA GLU A 12 7.95 -12.38 -2.55
C GLU A 12 7.22 -11.14 -2.07
N MET A 13 7.14 -10.99 -0.75
CA MET A 13 6.35 -9.99 -0.02
C MET A 13 6.79 -8.59 -0.41
N SER A 14 6.44 -8.16 -1.62
CA SER A 14 6.66 -6.83 -2.11
C SER A 14 5.36 -6.12 -1.91
N MET A 15 5.31 -5.28 -0.87
CA MET A 15 4.19 -4.35 -0.67
C MET A 15 4.14 -3.29 -1.79
N LYS A 16 5.03 -3.34 -2.78
CA LYS A 16 5.02 -2.45 -3.94
C LYS A 16 3.71 -2.61 -4.71
N GLY A 17 3.03 -1.50 -4.94
CA GLY A 17 1.71 -1.49 -5.58
C GLY A 17 0.58 -1.77 -4.61
N ASP A 18 0.83 -2.31 -3.42
CA ASP A 18 -0.25 -2.50 -2.44
C ASP A 18 -0.79 -1.16 -1.93
N ILE A 19 -2.07 -1.15 -1.57
CA ILE A 19 -2.75 -0.02 -0.95
C ILE A 19 -2.94 -0.33 0.52
N LEU A 20 -2.31 0.48 1.36
CA LEU A 20 -2.51 0.42 2.81
C LEU A 20 -3.76 1.21 3.16
N VAL A 21 -4.64 0.59 3.94
CA VAL A 21 -5.89 1.21 4.38
C VAL A 21 -5.81 1.53 5.86
N PHE A 22 -6.02 2.81 6.16
CA PHE A 22 -6.08 3.34 7.51
C PHE A 22 -7.46 3.92 7.79
N GLN A 23 -7.90 3.91 9.05
CA GLN A 23 -9.19 4.46 9.46
C GLN A 23 -8.98 5.48 10.58
N ALA A 24 -9.59 6.66 10.42
CA ALA A 24 -9.68 7.65 11.51
C ALA A 24 -10.78 7.24 12.50
N GLU A 25 -10.69 7.71 13.75
CA GLU A 25 -11.69 7.42 14.81
C GLU A 25 -13.14 7.74 14.40
N GLN A 26 -13.32 8.70 13.49
CA GLN A 26 -14.64 9.10 12.95
C GLN A 26 -15.16 8.15 11.84
N GLY A 27 -14.48 7.03 11.60
CA GLY A 27 -14.88 6.00 10.63
C GLY A 27 -14.41 6.26 9.20
N ARG A 28 -13.85 7.44 8.90
CA ARG A 28 -13.31 7.78 7.57
C ARG A 28 -12.09 6.91 7.24
N LYS A 29 -12.15 6.22 6.10
CA LYS A 29 -11.02 5.43 5.57
C LYS A 29 -10.10 6.33 4.75
N MET A 30 -8.81 6.02 4.78
CA MET A 30 -7.78 6.66 3.98
C MET A 30 -6.95 5.57 3.30
N TYR A 31 -6.69 5.79 2.02
CA TYR A 31 -6.09 4.80 1.13
C TYR A 31 -4.73 5.32 0.66
N TYR A 32 -3.68 4.54 0.90
CA TYR A 32 -2.31 4.92 0.62
C TYR A 32 -1.63 3.90 -0.31
N LEU A 33 -1.35 4.29 -1.54
CA LEU A 33 -0.64 3.45 -2.50
C LEU A 33 0.87 3.44 -2.22
N VAL A 34 1.45 2.25 -2.12
CA VAL A 34 2.90 2.05 -1.99
C VAL A 34 3.55 2.14 -3.37
N ILE A 35 4.33 3.19 -3.59
CA ILE A 35 5.11 3.40 -4.82
C ILE A 35 6.60 3.24 -4.53
N GLU A 36 7.35 2.73 -5.50
CA GLU A 36 8.82 2.71 -5.45
C GLU A 36 9.37 3.80 -6.36
N ASP A 37 10.18 4.69 -5.80
CA ASP A 37 11.01 5.63 -6.53
C ASP A 37 12.27 4.91 -7.05
N VAL A 38 12.27 4.68 -8.36
CA VAL A 38 13.39 4.11 -9.12
C VAL A 38 14.15 5.28 -9.75
N PRO A 39 15.48 5.40 -9.57
CA PRO A 39 16.45 4.36 -9.25
C PRO A 39 16.84 4.22 -7.76
N ASN A 40 16.27 5.04 -6.87
CA ASN A 40 16.76 5.16 -5.49
C ASN A 40 16.39 3.97 -4.59
N GLY A 41 15.47 3.09 -5.03
CA GLY A 41 14.97 1.97 -4.24
C GLY A 41 14.21 2.44 -2.99
N ILE A 42 13.60 3.63 -3.09
CA ILE A 42 12.88 4.28 -2.00
C ILE A 42 11.39 4.00 -2.16
N TYR A 43 10.77 3.39 -1.16
CA TYR A 43 9.32 3.24 -1.13
C TYR A 43 8.68 4.49 -0.53
N THR A 44 7.53 4.91 -1.04
CA THR A 44 6.74 6.07 -0.60
C THR A 44 5.25 5.74 -0.59
N LEU A 45 4.45 6.47 0.20
CA LEU A 45 3.00 6.34 0.24
C LEU A 45 2.29 7.53 -0.43
N LEU A 46 1.43 7.25 -1.39
CA LEU A 46 0.58 8.23 -2.06
C LEU A 46 -0.85 8.17 -1.52
N ASN A 47 -1.36 9.28 -0.98
CA ASN A 47 -2.75 9.37 -0.52
C ASN A 47 -3.70 9.49 -1.73
N LEU A 48 -4.62 8.54 -1.87
CA LEU A 48 -5.56 8.47 -2.99
C LEU A 48 -6.79 9.38 -2.84
N GLU A 49 -7.13 9.86 -1.63
CA GLU A 49 -8.29 10.74 -1.43
C GLU A 49 -7.97 12.22 -1.72
N GLY A 50 -6.71 12.63 -1.54
CA GLY A 50 -6.37 14.05 -1.48
C GLY A 50 -5.93 14.68 -2.80
N ASN A 51 -5.59 13.88 -3.83
CA ASN A 51 -4.70 14.31 -4.94
C ASN A 51 -3.47 15.11 -4.46
N ASN A 52 -3.15 15.03 -3.17
CA ASN A 52 -2.27 15.90 -2.45
C ASN A 52 -1.15 15.04 -1.89
N ILE A 53 0.03 15.28 -2.47
CA ILE A 53 1.38 15.14 -1.94
C ILE A 53 1.56 13.97 -0.96
N MET A 54 2.21 12.93 -1.52
CA MET A 54 3.05 11.92 -0.87
C MET A 54 3.25 12.16 0.63
N SER A 55 2.71 11.27 1.47
CA SER A 55 3.36 11.10 2.76
C SER A 55 4.68 10.41 2.43
N SER A 56 5.78 11.17 2.45
CA SER A 56 7.12 10.68 2.14
C SER A 56 7.60 9.76 3.27
N ILE A 57 6.94 8.61 3.41
CA ILE A 57 7.38 7.51 4.24
C ILE A 57 8.43 6.79 3.42
N VAL A 58 9.67 7.27 3.57
CA VAL A 58 10.83 6.74 2.88
C VAL A 58 11.31 5.50 3.60
N SER A 59 11.26 4.35 2.94
CA SER A 59 11.89 3.12 3.40
C SER A 59 12.69 2.49 2.26
N LYS A 60 13.83 1.87 2.58
CA LYS A 60 14.61 1.04 1.63
C LYS A 60 14.13 -0.41 1.58
N ASN A 61 13.20 -0.78 2.45
CA ASN A 61 12.63 -2.13 2.54
C ASN A 61 11.10 -2.04 2.47
N PRO A 62 10.46 -2.67 1.47
CA PRO A 62 9.01 -2.64 1.33
C PRO A 62 8.30 -3.25 2.54
N ASN A 63 8.91 -4.22 3.22
CA ASN A 63 8.34 -4.82 4.43
C ASN A 63 8.36 -3.90 5.65
N GLN A 64 9.18 -2.84 5.62
CA GLN A 64 9.24 -1.86 6.69
C GLN A 64 8.28 -0.68 6.47
N ILE A 65 7.77 -0.48 5.25
CA ILE A 65 6.94 0.70 4.98
C ILE A 65 5.66 0.70 5.82
N LEU A 66 5.04 -0.47 6.03
CA LEU A 66 3.88 -0.59 6.89
C LEU A 66 4.20 -0.22 8.35
N LYS A 67 5.36 -0.65 8.86
CA LYS A 67 5.79 -0.31 10.22
C LYS A 67 5.94 1.20 10.37
N VAL A 68 6.67 1.83 9.46
CA VAL A 68 6.89 3.30 9.49
C VAL A 68 5.57 4.05 9.28
N ALA A 69 4.67 3.51 8.45
CA ALA A 69 3.32 4.06 8.26
C ALA A 69 2.50 4.04 9.54
N LYS A 70 2.49 2.93 10.29
CA LYS A 70 1.80 2.85 11.59
C LYS A 70 2.38 3.83 12.61
N GLU A 71 3.70 4.00 12.64
CA GLU A 71 4.37 4.95 13.54
C GLU A 71 4.02 6.40 13.17
N ARG A 72 4.03 6.73 11.88
CA ARG A 72 3.76 8.10 11.39
C ARG A 72 2.28 8.46 11.45
N PHE A 73 1.40 7.51 11.18
CA PHE A 73 -0.04 7.66 11.24
C PHE A 73 -0.59 7.19 12.58
N CYS A 74 0.06 7.54 13.70
CA CYS A 74 -0.28 7.04 15.03
C CYS A 74 -1.72 7.33 15.50
N LYS A 75 -2.42 8.28 14.86
CA LYS A 75 -3.83 8.61 15.11
C LYS A 75 -4.81 7.83 14.24
N LEU A 76 -4.31 6.97 13.35
CA LEU A 76 -5.12 6.16 12.46
C LEU A 76 -4.92 4.68 12.79
N GLU A 77 -6.01 3.93 12.74
CA GLU A 77 -5.96 2.48 12.86
C GLU A 77 -5.64 1.87 11.51
N TYR A 78 -4.64 0.98 11.45
CA TYR A 78 -4.39 0.18 10.26
C TYR A 78 -5.42 -0.95 10.17
N ILE A 79 -6.23 -0.97 9.11
CA ILE A 79 -7.33 -1.93 8.95
C ILE A 79 -7.07 -2.99 7.88
N GLY A 80 -6.09 -2.80 7.00
CA GLY A 80 -5.72 -3.83 6.03
C GLY A 80 -4.90 -3.35 4.84
N THR A 81 -4.60 -4.30 3.95
CA THR A 81 -3.94 -4.07 2.67
C THR A 81 -4.86 -4.55 1.55
N ILE A 82 -4.97 -3.74 0.50
CA ILE A 82 -5.62 -4.11 -0.76
C ILE A 82 -4.54 -4.23 -1.82
N PRO A 83 -4.39 -5.38 -2.50
CA PRO A 83 -3.51 -5.50 -3.66
C PRO A 83 -3.93 -4.52 -4.76
N ALA A 84 -2.99 -3.81 -5.41
CA ALA A 84 -3.35 -2.85 -6.48
C ALA A 84 -4.11 -3.50 -7.64
N ASP A 85 -3.79 -4.75 -7.94
CA ASP A 85 -4.47 -5.54 -8.98
C ASP A 85 -5.94 -5.81 -8.67
N GLU A 86 -6.35 -5.64 -7.41
CA GLU A 86 -7.73 -5.80 -6.94
C GLU A 86 -8.43 -4.46 -6.66
N PHE A 87 -7.71 -3.33 -6.77
CA PHE A 87 -8.26 -2.02 -6.43
C PHE A 87 -8.88 -1.31 -7.64
N GLU A 88 -10.21 -1.41 -7.76
CA GLU A 88 -10.98 -0.57 -8.68
C GLU A 88 -11.41 0.74 -8.01
N LEU A 89 -10.92 1.87 -8.53
CA LEU A 89 -11.48 3.19 -8.23
C LEU A 89 -12.90 3.26 -8.82
N LYS A 90 -13.91 2.93 -8.01
CA LYS A 90 -15.30 3.18 -8.36
C LYS A 90 -15.47 4.70 -8.51
N ARG A 91 -15.60 5.18 -9.76
CA ARG A 91 -16.08 6.53 -10.04
C ARG A 91 -17.49 6.64 -9.50
N LEU A 92 -17.68 7.46 -8.47
CA LEU A 92 -19.01 7.92 -8.09
C LEU A 92 -19.42 8.98 -9.12
N TYR A 93 -20.39 8.65 -9.96
CA TYR A 93 -21.11 9.59 -10.82
C TYR A 93 -22.32 10.13 -10.09
#